data_AF-A0A519XXV2-F1
#
_entry.id   AF-A0A519XXV2-F1
#
_cell.length_a   1.000
_cell.length_b   1.000
_cell.length_c   1.000
_cell.angle_alpha   90.00
_cell.angle_beta   90.00
_cell.angle_gamma   90.00
#
_symmetry.space_group_name_H-M   'P 1'
#
loop_
_entity.id
_entity.type
_entity.pdbx_description
1 polymer ?
#
loop_
_entity_poly.entity_id
_entity_poly.type
_entity_poly.pdbx_seq_one_letter_code
_entity_poly.pdbx_strand_id
1 'polypeptide(L)'
;MKKFLTAIFSIAGTTCALAQEAPTSPLEFSGSVDTYYKYDFAKRPNIPTSFVSDHNSVSLGMIDLALKKKTGKASFVGEISFGPRGQT
;
A
#
# COMPACT_ATOMS: atom_id res chain seq x y z
N MET A 1 0.64 -16.62 -18.40
CA MET A 1 0.29 -15.23 -18.76
C MET A 1 -1.23 -15.01 -18.88
N LYS A 2 -1.97 -15.74 -19.72
CA LYS A 2 -3.45 -15.58 -19.83
C LYS A 2 -4.19 -15.68 -18.49
N LYS A 3 -3.87 -16.68 -17.65
CA LYS A 3 -4.51 -16.88 -16.33
C LYS A 3 -4.25 -15.75 -15.33
N PHE A 4 -3.08 -15.11 -15.41
CA PHE A 4 -2.69 -13.99 -14.56
C PHE A 4 -3.38 -12.69 -15.01
N LEU A 5 -3.51 -12.50 -16.32
CA LEU A 5 -4.22 -11.38 -16.92
C LEU A 5 -5.73 -11.45 -16.66
N THR A 6 -6.32 -12.65 -16.69
CA THR A 6 -7.73 -12.87 -16.32
C THR A 6 -7.99 -12.55 -14.85
N ALA A 7 -7.07 -12.89 -13.95
CA ALA A 7 -7.19 -12.60 -12.51
C ALA A 7 -7.19 -11.09 -12.21
N ILE A 8 -6.32 -10.33 -12.88
CA ILE A 8 -6.27 -8.86 -12.74
C ILE A 8 -7.57 -8.23 -13.26
N PHE A 9 -8.10 -8.72 -14.39
CA PHE A 9 -9.34 -8.21 -14.99
C PHE A 9 -10.57 -8.49 -14.13
N SER A 10 -10.62 -9.63 -13.43
CA SER A 10 -11.70 -9.95 -12.49
C SER A 10 -11.69 -9.09 -11.22
N ILE A 11 -10.52 -8.63 -10.76
CA ILE A 11 -10.41 -7.74 -9.59
C ILE A 11 -10.88 -6.32 -9.95
N ALA A 12 -10.56 -5.84 -11.15
CA ALA A 12 -10.94 -4.51 -11.62
C ALA A 12 -12.46 -4.33 -11.84
N GLY A 13 -13.18 -5.39 -12.19
CA GLY A 13 -14.63 -5.33 -12.44
C GLY A 13 -15.52 -5.18 -11.20
N THR A 14 -14.97 -5.41 -9.99
CA THR A 14 -15.77 -5.46 -8.75
C THR A 14 -15.91 -4.10 -8.07
N THR A 15 -15.11 -3.09 -8.46
CA THR A 15 -15.04 -1.80 -7.75
C THR A 15 -16.07 -0.76 -8.20
N CYS A 16 -16.76 -0.96 -9.32
CA CYS A 16 -17.68 0.05 -9.89
C CYS A 16 -19.08 0.09 -9.24
N ALA A 17 -19.41 -0.79 -8.29
CA ALA A 17 -20.77 -0.93 -7.75
C ALA A 17 -20.98 -0.42 -6.30
N LEU A 18 -19.97 0.17 -5.66
CA LEU A 18 -20.03 0.58 -4.24
C LEU A 18 -20.24 2.09 -4.03
N ALA A 19 -21.14 2.72 -4.79
CA ALA A 19 -21.46 4.15 -4.67
C ALA A 19 -22.59 4.45 -3.67
N GLN A 20 -23.00 3.49 -2.84
CA GLN A 20 -24.06 3.70 -1.86
C GLN A 20 -23.45 4.30 -0.59
N GLU A 21 -23.92 5.50 -0.18
CA GLU A 21 -23.52 6.14 1.08
C GLU A 21 -23.86 5.20 2.26
N ALA A 22 -22.88 4.43 2.71
CA ALA A 22 -22.99 3.70 3.96
C ALA A 22 -23.02 4.74 5.10
N PRO A 23 -23.87 4.57 6.13
CA PRO A 23 -23.83 5.43 7.31
C PRO A 23 -22.40 5.45 7.85
N THR A 24 -21.85 6.64 8.05
CA THR A 24 -20.46 6.82 8.48
C THR A 24 -20.28 6.11 9.82
N SER A 25 -19.59 4.97 9.81
CA SER A 25 -19.26 4.24 11.03
C SER A 25 -18.46 5.18 11.93
N PRO A 26 -18.78 5.29 13.23
CA PRO A 26 -17.97 6.03 14.19
C PRO A 26 -16.52 5.52 14.27
N LEU A 27 -16.24 4.31 13.75
CA LEU A 27 -14.93 3.70 13.59
C LEU A 27 -14.59 3.57 12.10
N GLU A 28 -13.53 4.24 11.67
CA GLU A 28 -12.99 4.24 10.30
C GLU A 28 -11.62 3.54 10.30
N PHE A 29 -11.41 2.69 9.30
CA PHE A 29 -10.10 2.09 8.99
C PHE A 29 -9.63 2.66 7.66
N SER A 30 -8.40 3.13 7.61
CA SER A 30 -7.74 3.56 6.39
C SER A 30 -6.30 3.06 6.38
N GLY A 31 -5.62 3.15 5.24
CA GLY A 31 -4.25 2.73 5.15
C GLY A 31 -3.69 2.93 3.76
N SER A 32 -2.39 2.71 3.63
CA SER A 32 -1.68 2.79 2.36
C SER A 32 -0.64 1.68 2.26
N VAL A 33 -0.29 1.33 1.03
CA VAL A 33 0.82 0.44 0.74
C VAL A 33 1.55 0.91 -0.49
N ASP A 34 2.87 1.05 -0.36
CA ASP A 34 3.75 1.40 -1.47
C ASP A 34 4.58 0.18 -1.89
N THR A 35 4.70 -0.03 -3.19
CA THR A 35 5.53 -1.10 -3.75
C THR A 35 6.40 -0.55 -4.86
N TYR A 36 7.61 -1.07 -4.97
CA TYR A 36 8.62 -0.62 -5.93
C TYR A 36 9.10 -1.80 -6.75
N TYR A 37 9.31 -1.57 -8.04
CA TYR A 37 10.06 -2.46 -8.92
C TYR A 37 11.30 -1.73 -9.43
N LYS A 38 12.45 -2.38 -9.35
CA LYS A 38 13.72 -1.84 -9.83
C LYS A 38 14.38 -2.75 -10.84
N TYR A 39 14.80 -2.18 -11.96
CA TYR A 39 15.66 -2.82 -12.95
C TYR A 39 16.89 -1.94 -13.25
N ASP A 40 18.09 -2.47 -12.98
CA ASP A 40 19.35 -1.78 -13.29
C ASP A 40 19.95 -2.31 -14.59
N PHE A 41 20.09 -1.46 -15.61
CA PHE A 41 20.62 -1.87 -16.92
C PHE A 41 22.09 -2.32 -16.88
N ALA A 42 22.87 -1.88 -15.90
CA ALA A 42 24.23 -2.35 -15.69
C ALA A 42 24.28 -3.70 -14.95
N LYS A 43 23.13 -4.27 -14.56
CA LYS A 43 22.98 -5.58 -13.89
C LYS A 43 23.80 -5.72 -12.60
N ARG A 44 23.99 -4.62 -11.89
CA ARG A 44 24.70 -4.55 -10.60
C ARG A 44 23.94 -3.63 -9.63
N PRO A 45 24.11 -3.74 -8.31
CA PRO A 45 23.45 -2.85 -7.35
C PRO A 45 24.12 -1.46 -7.33
N ASN A 46 23.69 -0.54 -8.21
CA ASN A 46 24.33 0.80 -8.34
C ASN A 46 23.59 1.94 -7.68
N ILE A 47 22.39 1.70 -7.19
CA ILE A 47 21.55 2.73 -6.60
C ILE A 47 21.54 2.45 -5.09
N PRO A 48 22.38 3.13 -4.30
CA PRO A 48 22.44 2.95 -2.86
C PRO A 48 21.26 3.72 -2.23
N THR A 49 20.07 3.15 -2.34
CA THR A 49 18.89 3.59 -1.58
C THR A 49 18.73 2.67 -0.37
N SER A 50 18.35 3.25 0.78
CA SER A 50 18.08 2.48 2.01
C SER A 50 16.87 1.53 1.90
N PHE A 51 16.16 1.62 0.79
CA PHE A 51 15.06 0.76 0.38
C PHE A 51 15.27 0.45 -1.10
N VAL A 52 15.17 -0.82 -1.51
CA VAL A 52 15.35 -1.27 -2.92
C VAL A 52 16.81 -1.27 -3.43
N SER A 53 17.74 -1.97 -2.77
CA SER A 53 19.17 -2.07 -3.17
C SER A 53 19.44 -3.04 -4.32
N ASP A 54 18.60 -4.05 -4.52
CA ASP A 54 18.94 -5.20 -5.36
C ASP A 54 18.55 -5.01 -6.84
N HIS A 55 19.36 -5.54 -7.77
CA HIS A 55 19.04 -5.53 -9.20
C HIS A 55 17.86 -6.47 -9.51
N ASN A 56 16.92 -6.01 -10.35
CA ASN A 56 15.75 -6.78 -10.81
C ASN A 56 14.93 -7.33 -9.62
N SER A 57 14.52 -6.42 -8.73
CA SER A 57 13.84 -6.76 -7.49
C SER A 57 12.50 -6.03 -7.35
N VAL A 58 11.58 -6.66 -6.63
CA VAL A 58 10.35 -6.05 -6.13
C VAL A 58 10.52 -5.85 -4.63
N SER A 59 10.09 -4.70 -4.12
CA SER A 59 10.24 -4.36 -2.71
C SER A 59 8.98 -3.66 -2.19
N LEU A 60 8.63 -3.95 -0.94
CA LEU A 60 7.63 -3.18 -0.21
C LEU A 60 8.29 -1.92 0.36
N GLY A 61 7.68 -0.78 0.11
CA GLY A 61 8.11 0.52 0.64
C GLY A 61 7.66 0.72 2.07
N MET A 62 6.35 0.76 2.25
CA MET A 62 5.74 0.93 3.55
C MET A 62 4.31 0.40 3.49
N ILE A 63 3.87 -0.20 4.59
CA ILE A 63 2.48 -0.49 4.86
C ILE A 63 2.08 0.42 6.02
N ASP A 64 0.98 1.12 5.87
CA ASP A 64 0.43 1.99 6.90
C ASP A 64 -1.03 1.64 7.16
N LEU A 65 -1.39 1.55 8.43
CA LEU A 65 -2.75 1.28 8.88
C LEU A 65 -3.15 2.33 9.92
N ALA A 66 -4.22 3.04 9.62
CA ALA A 66 -4.81 4.06 10.44
C ALA A 66 -6.19 3.63 10.95
N LEU A 67 -6.41 3.88 12.24
CA LEU A 67 -7.67 3.71 12.92
C LEU A 67 -8.15 5.08 13.40
N LYS A 68 -9.36 5.46 13.01
CA LYS A 68 -9.99 6.70 13.47
C LYS A 68 -11.32 6.40 14.14
N LYS A 69 -11.53 6.95 15.33
CA LYS A 69 -12.79 6.83 16.07
C LYS A 69 -13.32 8.19 16.49
N LYS A 70 -14.56 8.51 16.13
CA LYS A 70 -15.26 9.72 16.57
C LYS A 70 -16.33 9.37 17.60
N THR A 71 -16.31 10.06 18.74
CA THR A 71 -17.33 9.93 19.79
C THR A 71 -17.82 11.32 20.16
N GLY A 72 -19.02 11.70 19.69
CA GLY A 72 -19.57 13.03 19.87
C GLY A 72 -18.68 14.11 19.22
N LYS A 73 -18.09 14.98 20.06
CA LYS A 73 -17.15 16.04 19.64
C LYS A 73 -15.66 15.64 19.74
N ALA A 74 -15.36 14.47 20.30
CA ALA A 74 -13.98 13.97 20.43
C ALA A 74 -13.62 13.03 19.26
N SER A 75 -12.34 13.06 18.86
CA SER A 75 -11.78 12.19 17.82
C SER A 75 -10.47 11.58 18.29
N PHE A 76 -10.30 10.29 18.05
CA PHE A 76 -9.06 9.54 18.28
C PHE A 76 -8.53 9.05 16.94
N VAL A 77 -7.22 9.19 16.73
CA VAL A 77 -6.51 8.67 15.56
C VAL A 77 -5.29 7.91 16.07
N GLY A 78 -5.11 6.69 15.60
CA GLY A 78 -3.92 5.88 15.86
C GLY A 78 -3.42 5.30 14.54
N GLU A 79 -2.11 5.37 14.33
CA GLU A 79 -1.45 4.90 13.11
C GLU A 79 -0.33 3.93 13.46
N ILE A 80 -0.24 2.83 12.72
CA ILE A 80 0.85 1.87 12.80
C ILE A 80 1.38 1.69 11.38
N SER A 81 2.65 2.03 11.19
CA SER A 81 3.34 1.85 9.91
C SER A 81 4.53 0.91 10.05
N PHE A 82 4.71 0.06 9.03
CA PHE A 82 5.83 -0.88 8.94
C PHE A 82 6.48 -0.78 7.56
N GLY A 83 7.79 -0.65 7.52
CA GLY A 83 8.55 -0.63 6.27
C GLY A 83 10.01 -0.18 6.46
N PRO A 84 10.87 -0.42 5.47
CA PRO A 84 12.25 0.07 5.46
C PRO A 84 12.29 1.60 5.58
N ARG A 85 12.71 2.11 6.75
CA ARG A 85 12.86 3.54 7.04
C ARG A 85 14.34 3.87 7.18
N GLY A 86 14.97 4.33 6.10
CA GLY A 86 16.27 5.02 6.14
C GLY A 86 17.36 4.36 7.01
N GLN A 87 17.40 3.04 7.11
CA GLN A 87 18.41 2.34 7.89
C GLN A 87 19.65 2.22 7.00
N THR A 88 20.75 2.85 7.43
CA THR A 88 22.10 2.65 6.90
C THR A 88 22.68 1.33 7.37
#